data_AF-A0A3L5TT03-F1
#
_entry.id   AF-A0A3L5TT03-F1
#
_cell.length_a   1.000
_cell.length_b   1.000
_cell.length_c   1.000
_cell.angle_alpha   90.00
_cell.angle_beta   90.00
_cell.angle_gamma   90.00
#
_symmetry.space_group_name_H-M   'P 1'
#
loop_
_entity.id
_entity.type
_entity.pdbx_description
1 polymer ?
#
loop_
_entity_poly.entity_id
_entity_poly.type
_entity_poly.pdbx_seq_one_letter_code
_entity_poly.pdbx_strand_id
1 'polypeptide(L)'
;LMSNDERFFPRPTEYLPERWLRDTEGELTVSRNFPFAYTPFGNGPRSCLGQRFAENEIFIAVIKIIQNFQISLPAGVTEIKSDYTLFRTPSEKVTLYFKKR
;
A
#
# COMPACT_ATOMS: atom_id res chain seq x y z
N LEU A 1 6.63 10.74 6.94
CA LEU A 1 6.98 9.30 6.85
C LEU A 1 8.04 9.14 5.76
N MET A 2 9.07 8.31 5.96
CA MET A 2 10.13 8.10 4.95
C MET A 2 9.57 7.61 3.60
N SER A 3 8.47 6.86 3.64
CA SER A 3 7.71 6.42 2.46
C SER A 3 7.19 7.56 1.57
N ASN A 4 7.08 8.78 2.12
CA ASN A 4 6.54 9.94 1.41
C ASN A 4 7.63 10.93 0.99
N ASP A 5 8.90 10.58 1.20
CA ASP A 5 10.05 11.43 0.92
C ASP A 5 10.66 11.04 -0.42
N GLU A 6 10.72 12.01 -1.33
CA GLU A 6 11.17 11.83 -2.72
C GLU A 6 12.63 11.36 -2.81
N ARG A 7 13.45 11.63 -1.77
CA ARG A 7 14.83 11.15 -1.68
C ARG A 7 14.93 9.63 -1.65
N PHE A 8 13.90 8.96 -1.11
CA PHE A 8 13.85 7.50 -0.99
C PHE A 8 12.85 6.88 -1.97
N PHE A 9 11.75 7.58 -2.27
CA PHE A 9 10.67 7.12 -3.14
C PHE A 9 10.32 8.18 -4.18
N PRO A 10 10.93 8.14 -5.38
CA PRO A 10 10.53 9.01 -6.49
C PRO A 10 9.03 8.92 -6.79
N ARG A 11 8.38 10.07 -6.98
CA ARG A 11 6.91 10.19 -7.14
C ARG A 11 6.14 9.48 -6.01
N PRO A 12 6.38 9.85 -4.74
CA PRO A 12 5.86 9.11 -3.59
C PRO A 12 4.33 9.19 -3.42
N THR A 13 3.69 10.16 -4.08
CA THR A 13 2.24 10.37 -4.06
C THR A 13 1.50 9.54 -5.11
N GLU A 14 2.22 8.92 -6.05
CA GLU A 14 1.64 8.08 -7.10
C GLU A 14 1.58 6.61 -6.68
N TYR A 15 0.51 5.91 -7.06
CA TYR A 15 0.40 4.48 -6.84
C TYR A 15 1.15 3.73 -7.96
N LEU A 16 2.39 3.33 -7.68
CA LEU A 16 3.28 2.65 -8.62
C LEU A 16 3.72 1.27 -8.09
N PRO A 17 2.90 0.21 -8.21
CA PRO A 17 3.25 -1.15 -7.77
C PRO A 17 4.53 -1.70 -8.41
N GLU A 18 4.78 -1.31 -9.66
CA GLU A 18 5.92 -1.74 -10.46
C GLU A 18 7.26 -1.43 -9.80
N ARG A 19 7.35 -0.41 -8.94
CA ARG A 19 8.52 -0.08 -8.10
C ARG A 19 9.13 -1.28 -7.37
N TRP A 20 8.29 -2.27 -7.03
CA TRP A 20 8.70 -3.43 -6.24
C TRP A 20 9.13 -4.63 -7.10
N LEU A 21 8.93 -4.58 -8.41
CA LEU A 21 9.34 -5.66 -9.33
C LEU A 21 10.86 -5.77 -9.42
N ARG A 22 11.36 -6.97 -9.74
CA ARG A 22 12.81 -7.25 -9.79
C ARG A 22 13.49 -6.60 -10.99
N ASP A 23 12.78 -6.51 -12.10
CA ASP A 23 13.30 -6.04 -13.39
C ASP A 23 12.99 -4.55 -13.61
N THR A 24 12.73 -3.81 -12.54
CA THR A 24 12.50 -2.36 -12.63
C THR A 24 13.84 -1.66 -12.79
N GLU A 25 14.00 -0.91 -13.86
CA GLU A 25 15.19 -0.10 -14.13
C GLU A 25 14.90 1.40 -13.93
N GLY A 26 15.96 2.21 -13.88
CA GLY A 26 15.86 3.67 -13.81
C GLY A 26 15.48 4.20 -12.42
N GLU A 27 14.79 5.34 -12.39
CA GLU A 27 14.53 6.12 -11.17
C GLU A 27 13.71 5.37 -10.11
N LEU A 28 12.92 4.36 -10.50
CA LEU A 28 12.15 3.57 -9.55
C LEU A 28 13.02 2.61 -8.71
N THR A 29 14.27 2.33 -9.12
CA THR A 29 15.21 1.49 -8.35
C THR A 29 15.64 2.11 -7.02
N VAL A 30 15.51 3.43 -6.87
CA VAL A 30 15.98 4.18 -5.69
C VAL A 30 15.41 3.61 -4.39
N SER A 31 14.16 3.14 -4.35
CA SER A 31 13.59 2.54 -3.13
C SER A 31 14.21 1.20 -2.74
N ARG A 32 14.76 0.44 -3.71
CA ARG A 32 15.49 -0.81 -3.42
C ARG A 32 16.85 -0.53 -2.80
N ASN A 33 17.43 0.62 -3.09
CA ASN A 33 18.73 1.03 -2.55
C ASN A 33 18.65 1.44 -1.07
N PHE A 34 17.44 1.67 -0.54
CA PHE A 34 17.20 2.02 0.87
C PHE A 34 16.32 0.97 1.55
N PRO A 35 16.86 -0.20 1.91
CA PRO A 35 16.08 -1.35 2.41
C PRO A 35 15.30 -1.06 3.70
N PHE A 36 15.70 -0.05 4.48
CA PHE A 36 15.03 0.34 5.72
C PHE A 36 14.07 1.53 5.57
N ALA A 37 13.94 2.12 4.37
CA ALA A 37 13.01 3.23 4.13
C ALA A 37 11.54 2.77 4.05
N TYR A 38 11.31 1.46 3.86
CA TYR A 38 9.98 0.83 3.88
C TYR A 38 9.95 -0.34 4.85
N THR A 39 9.36 -0.14 6.03
CA THR A 39 9.30 -1.14 7.11
C THR A 39 7.91 -1.18 7.77
N PRO A 40 6.83 -1.50 7.02
CA PRO A 40 5.46 -1.46 7.54
C PRO A 40 5.20 -2.44 8.70
N PHE A 41 5.99 -3.51 8.80
CA PHE A 41 5.94 -4.50 9.87
C PHE A 41 7.11 -4.37 10.86
N GLY A 42 7.85 -3.26 10.82
CA GLY A 42 9.12 -3.12 11.52
C GLY A 42 10.21 -4.04 10.97
N ASN A 43 11.34 -4.11 11.67
CA ASN A 43 12.49 -4.95 11.30
C ASN A 43 13.21 -5.45 12.56
N GLY A 44 13.95 -6.56 12.44
CA GLY A 44 14.76 -7.12 13.52
C GLY A 44 13.96 -7.93 14.56
N PRO A 45 14.51 -8.16 15.76
CA PRO A 45 13.94 -9.10 16.75
C PRO A 45 12.60 -8.67 17.34
N ARG A 46 12.18 -7.42 17.12
CA ARG A 46 10.88 -6.88 17.54
C ARG A 46 10.01 -6.47 16.35
N SER A 47 10.21 -7.08 15.18
CA SER A 47 9.27 -6.94 14.07
C SER A 47 7.90 -7.52 14.44
N CYS A 48 6.88 -7.14 13.67
CA CYS A 48 5.53 -7.64 13.86
C CYS A 48 5.50 -9.17 13.75
N LEU A 49 5.17 -9.84 14.85
CA LEU A 49 5.02 -11.29 14.91
C LEU A 49 3.98 -11.80 13.90
N GLY A 50 2.96 -11.00 13.62
CA GLY A 50 1.88 -11.31 12.69
C GLY A 50 2.20 -11.05 11.21
N GLN A 51 3.41 -10.61 10.85
CA GLN A 51 3.73 -10.19 9.47
C GLN A 51 3.34 -11.24 8.42
N ARG A 52 3.75 -12.49 8.61
CA ARG A 52 3.49 -13.56 7.62
C ARG A 52 2.02 -13.89 7.50
N PHE A 53 1.30 -13.84 8.63
CA PHE A 53 -0.14 -14.06 8.64
C PHE A 53 -0.87 -12.93 7.90
N ALA A 54 -0.56 -11.68 8.24
CA ALA A 54 -1.16 -10.50 7.63
C ALA A 54 -0.88 -10.42 6.11
N GLU A 55 0.35 -10.69 5.68
CA GLU A 55 0.71 -10.73 4.26
C GLU A 55 -0.15 -11.76 3.51
N ASN A 56 -0.21 -13.00 4.00
CA ASN A 56 -1.01 -14.06 3.37
C ASN A 56 -2.51 -13.72 3.34
N GLU A 57 -3.05 -13.19 4.43
CA GLU A 57 -4.44 -12.77 4.52
C GLU A 57 -4.76 -11.68 3.48
N ILE A 58 -3.91 -10.65 3.38
CA ILE A 58 -4.05 -9.56 2.41
C ILE A 58 -3.99 -10.11 0.98
N PHE A 59 -3.01 -10.97 0.67
CA PHE A 59 -2.90 -11.55 -0.67
C PHE A 59 -4.13 -12.35 -1.06
N ILE A 60 -4.59 -13.24 -0.19
CA ILE A 60 -5.78 -14.07 -0.46
C ILE A 60 -7.03 -13.21 -0.62
N ALA A 61 -7.22 -12.22 0.26
CA ALA A 61 -8.37 -11.31 0.19
C ALA A 61 -8.36 -10.52 -1.13
N VAL A 62 -7.23 -9.90 -1.49
CA VAL A 62 -7.08 -9.11 -2.72
C VAL A 62 -7.32 -9.97 -3.96
N ILE A 63 -6.74 -11.18 -4.02
CA ILE A 63 -6.95 -12.10 -5.15
C ILE A 63 -8.44 -12.45 -5.29
N LYS A 64 -9.09 -12.87 -4.20
CA LYS A 64 -10.52 -13.24 -4.23
C LYS A 64 -11.40 -12.06 -4.66
N ILE A 65 -11.12 -10.86 -4.15
CA ILE A 65 -11.88 -9.66 -4.49
C ILE A 65 -11.72 -9.34 -5.99
N ILE A 66 -10.49 -9.24 -6.50
CA ILE A 66 -10.22 -8.85 -7.89
C ILE A 66 -10.72 -9.91 -8.88
N GLN A 67 -10.69 -11.19 -8.52
CA GLN A 67 -11.22 -12.27 -9.36
C GLN A 67 -12.75 -12.20 -9.52
N ASN A 68 -13.47 -11.81 -8.46
CA ASN A 68 -14.93 -11.90 -8.43
C ASN A 68 -15.64 -10.55 -8.64
N PHE A 69 -14.95 -9.44 -8.43
CA PHE A 69 -15.56 -8.11 -8.43
C PHE A 69 -14.71 -7.07 -9.16
N GLN A 70 -15.40 -6.13 -9.79
CA GLN A 70 -14.88 -4.84 -10.19
C GLN A 70 -15.26 -3.81 -9.12
N ILE A 71 -14.26 -3.13 -8.57
CA ILE A 71 -14.43 -2.15 -7.49
C ILE A 71 -14.41 -0.74 -8.08
N SER A 72 -15.31 0.13 -7.61
CA SER A 72 -15.27 1.55 -7.93
C SER A 72 -15.61 2.43 -6.74
N LEU A 73 -15.17 3.69 -6.80
CA LEU A 73 -15.55 4.74 -5.87
C LEU A 73 -16.86 5.42 -6.32
N PRO A 74 -17.61 6.03 -5.40
CA PRO A 74 -18.69 6.94 -5.76
C PRO A 74 -18.22 8.09 -6.64
N ALA A 75 -19.11 8.55 -7.52
CA ALA A 75 -18.82 9.68 -8.40
C ALA A 75 -18.46 10.93 -7.58
N GLY A 76 -17.38 11.61 -7.98
CA GLY A 76 -16.90 12.83 -7.31
C GLY A 76 -15.92 12.61 -6.16
N VAL A 77 -15.67 11.36 -5.74
CA VAL A 77 -14.62 11.07 -4.74
C VAL A 77 -13.26 10.99 -5.44
N THR A 78 -12.40 11.96 -5.17
CA THR A 78 -11.03 12.03 -5.74
C THR A 78 -9.95 11.73 -4.72
N GLU A 79 -10.19 12.00 -3.43
CA GLU A 79 -9.22 11.83 -2.36
C GLU A 79 -9.88 11.28 -1.08
N ILE A 80 -9.17 10.38 -0.40
CA ILE A 80 -9.57 9.84 0.90
C ILE A 80 -8.56 10.34 1.94
N LYS A 81 -9.02 11.24 2.82
CA LYS A 81 -8.18 11.77 3.91
C LYS A 81 -7.92 10.69 4.96
N SER A 82 -6.74 10.74 5.57
CA SER A 82 -6.32 9.80 6.59
C SER A 82 -6.01 10.52 7.90
N ASP A 83 -6.48 9.97 9.01
CA ASP A 83 -6.12 10.41 10.34
C ASP A 83 -4.99 9.54 10.93
N TYR A 84 -4.23 10.15 11.83
CA TYR A 84 -3.11 9.52 12.51
C TYR A 84 -3.43 9.46 14.00
N THR A 85 -4.27 8.50 14.37
CA THR A 85 -4.54 8.18 15.78
C THR A 85 -3.56 7.09 16.23
N LEU A 86 -4.05 5.92 16.66
CA LEU A 86 -3.21 4.76 16.96
C LEU A 86 -2.78 4.03 15.68
N PHE A 87 -3.69 3.94 14.71
CA PHE A 87 -3.44 3.41 13.39
C PHE A 87 -3.75 4.48 12.36
N ARG A 88 -3.15 4.37 11.17
CA ARG A 88 -3.53 5.21 10.04
C ARG A 88 -4.84 4.68 9.47
N THR A 89 -5.92 5.43 9.65
CA THR A 89 -7.26 5.07 9.18
C THR A 89 -7.85 6.22 8.37
N PRO A 90 -8.83 5.97 7.49
CA PRO A 90 -9.57 7.05 6.86
C PRO A 90 -10.21 7.98 7.92
N SER A 91 -10.18 9.29 7.67
CA SER A 91 -10.81 10.29 8.55
C SER A 91 -12.34 10.20 8.54
N GLU A 92 -12.89 9.70 7.44
CA GLU A 92 -14.32 9.53 7.22
C GLU A 92 -14.64 8.13 6.68
N LYS A 93 -15.91 7.74 6.71
CA LYS A 93 -16.36 6.46 6.18
C LYS A 93 -16.14 6.41 4.66
N VAL A 94 -15.39 5.42 4.20
CA VAL A 94 -15.17 5.17 2.77
C VAL A 94 -16.23 4.20 2.26
N THR A 95 -16.98 4.62 1.23
CA THR A 95 -17.91 3.74 0.51
C THR A 95 -17.24 3.20 -0.75
N LEU A 96 -17.36 1.90 -0.98
CA LEU A 96 -16.88 1.21 -2.18
C LEU A 96 -18.04 0.47 -2.83
N TYR A 97 -18.13 0.51 -4.16
CA TYR A 97 -19.09 -0.28 -4.91
C TYR A 97 -18.42 -1.54 -5.46
N PHE A 98 -19.07 -2.68 -5.26
CA PHE A 98 -18.63 -3.97 -5.77
C PHE A 98 -19.61 -4.43 -6.84
N LYS A 99 -19.17 -4.44 -8.09
CA LYS A 99 -19.90 -5.04 -9.21
C LYS A 99 -19.34 -6.42 -9.47
N LYS A 100 -20.17 -7.47 -9.41
CA LYS A 100 -19.72 -8.82 -9.76
C LYS A 100 -19.18 -8.84 -11.20
N ARG A 101 -18.02 -9.47 -11.40
CA ARG A 101 -17.44 -9.71 -12.73
C ARG A 101 -18.22 -10.76 -13.50
#